data_AF-A0A1I1GNN5-F1
#
_entry.id   AF-A0A1I1GNN5-F1
#
_cell.length_a   1.000
_cell.length_b   1.000
_cell.length_c   1.000
_cell.angle_alpha   90.00
_cell.angle_beta   90.00
_cell.angle_gamma   90.00
#
_symmetry.space_group_name_H-M   'P 1'
#
loop_
_entity.id
_entity.type
_entity.pdbx_description
1 polymer ?
#
loop_
_entity_poly.entity_id
_entity_poly.type
_entity_poly.pdbx_seq_one_letter_code
_entity_poly.pdbx_strand_id
1 'polypeptide(L)'
;MALNIKDPETEKVVRQLARRRGLSLTEAVRMAVRSELDKDELSEEEKARRVAAARRKLAALHKKYDIVPTNHVMTKQEMDEAIGYDENGFW
;
A
#
# COMPACT_ATOMS: atom_id res chain seq x y z
N MET A 1 11.27 4.62 27.82
CA MET A 1 12.36 5.60 27.64
C MET A 1 11.90 6.65 26.63
N ALA A 2 12.32 7.91 26.79
CA ALA A 2 11.95 9.00 25.90
C ALA A 2 13.04 9.21 24.83
N LEU A 3 12.64 9.25 23.56
CA LEU A 3 13.49 9.68 22.46
C LEU A 3 13.33 11.19 22.32
N ASN A 4 14.41 11.96 22.49
CA ASN A 4 14.40 13.40 22.29
C ASN A 4 14.99 13.75 20.92
N ILE A 5 14.16 14.34 20.05
CA ILE A 5 14.55 14.77 18.71
C ILE A 5 14.74 16.29 18.78
N LYS A 6 15.98 16.77 18.60
CA LYS A 6 16.32 18.20 18.63
C LYS A 6 16.15 18.90 17.27
N ASP A 7 15.89 18.13 16.22
CA ASP A 7 15.69 18.65 14.88
C ASP A 7 14.20 19.01 14.65
N PRO A 8 13.88 20.29 14.38
CA PRO A 8 12.50 20.74 14.23
C PRO A 8 11.83 20.23 12.95
N GLU A 9 12.56 19.86 11.91
CA GLU A 9 11.98 19.28 10.69
C GLU A 9 11.48 17.86 10.95
N THR A 10 12.29 17.04 11.61
CA THR A 10 11.94 15.68 12.00
C THR A 10 10.69 15.67 12.89
N GLU A 11 10.60 16.59 13.85
CA GLU A 11 9.40 16.71 14.69
C GLU A 11 8.14 17.01 13.87
N LYS A 12 8.21 17.92 12.89
CA LYS A 12 7.09 18.24 12.00
C LYS A 12 6.63 17.02 11.22
N VAL A 13 7.56 16.26 10.65
CA VAL A 13 7.27 15.05 9.87
C VAL A 13 6.60 13.99 10.73
N VAL A 14 7.15 13.72 11.93
CA VAL A 14 6.56 12.75 12.87
C VAL A 14 5.16 13.18 13.30
N ARG A 15 4.96 14.47 13.58
CA ARG A 15 3.65 15.01 13.95
C ARG A 15 2.64 14.91 12.82
N GLN A 16 3.06 15.11 11.58
CA GLN A 16 2.20 14.93 10.42
C GLN A 16 1.81 13.46 10.23
N LEU A 17 2.77 12.53 10.40
CA LEU A 17 2.51 11.09 10.34
C LEU A 17 1.52 10.64 11.41
N ALA A 18 1.73 11.10 12.65
CA ALA A 18 0.86 10.84 13.78
C ALA A 18 -0.58 11.31 13.51
N ARG A 19 -0.75 12.55 13.02
CA ARG A 19 -2.07 13.11 12.65
C ARG A 19 -2.76 12.32 11.54
N ARG A 20 -2.04 11.95 10.48
CA ARG A 20 -2.60 11.20 9.35
C ARG A 20 -3.07 9.81 9.73
N ARG A 21 -2.45 9.20 10.74
CA ARG A 21 -2.71 7.82 11.16
C ARG A 21 -3.52 7.71 12.47
N GLY A 22 -3.78 8.83 13.14
CA GLY A 22 -4.47 8.86 14.43
C GLY A 22 -3.66 8.24 15.58
N LEU A 23 -2.33 8.33 15.51
CA LEU A 23 -1.41 7.72 16.47
C LEU A 23 -0.77 8.76 17.39
N SER A 24 -0.27 8.34 18.55
CA SER A 24 0.64 9.18 19.34
C SER A 24 1.98 9.39 18.61
N LEU A 25 2.73 10.44 18.98
CA LEU A 25 4.06 10.70 18.40
C LEU A 25 4.99 9.49 18.55
N THR A 26 4.96 8.85 19.72
CA THR A 26 5.81 7.69 20.02
C THR A 26 5.43 6.47 19.21
N GLU A 27 4.13 6.25 18.98
CA GLU A 27 3.64 5.16 18.12
C GLU A 27 3.94 5.42 16.65
N ALA A 28 3.82 6.67 16.19
CA ALA A 28 4.17 7.05 14.83
C ALA A 28 5.65 6.78 14.54
N VAL A 29 6.55 7.14 15.47
CA VAL A 29 8.00 6.84 15.36
C VAL A 29 8.23 5.34 15.38
N ARG A 30 7.64 4.61 16.33
CA ARG A 30 7.78 3.15 16.42
C ARG A 30 7.34 2.45 15.13
N MET A 31 6.20 2.84 14.58
CA MET A 31 5.66 2.29 13.35
C MET A 31 6.54 2.62 12.15
N ALA A 32 7.03 3.85 12.03
CA ALA A 32 7.91 4.26 10.93
C ALA A 32 9.22 3.47 10.95
N VAL A 33 9.88 3.39 12.11
CA VAL A 33 11.14 2.65 12.28
C VAL A 33 10.93 1.16 12.00
N ARG A 34 9.86 0.56 12.53
CA ARG A 34 9.55 -0.85 12.29
C ARG A 34 9.25 -1.11 10.82
N SER A 35 8.49 -0.24 10.16
CA SER A 35 8.21 -0.38 8.74
C SER A 35 9.46 -0.25 7.88
N GLU A 36 10.47 0.51 8.30
CA GLU A 36 11.73 0.65 7.56
C GLU A 36 12.63 -0.56 7.81
N LEU A 37 12.76 -1.00 9.06
CA LEU A 37 13.49 -2.22 9.41
C LEU A 37 12.87 -3.46 8.76
N ASP A 38 11.53 -3.56 8.70
CA ASP A 38 10.85 -4.67 8.02
C ASP A 38 11.18 -4.69 6.51
N LYS A 39 11.46 -3.54 5.88
CA LYS A 39 11.88 -3.51 4.46
C LYS A 39 13.30 -4.03 4.26
N ASP A 40 14.18 -3.76 5.22
CA ASP A 40 15.58 -4.19 5.20
C ASP A 40 15.75 -5.65 5.66
N GLU A 41 14.91 -6.13 6.58
CA GLU A 41 14.95 -7.51 7.11
C GLU A 41 14.29 -8.53 6.18
N LEU A 42 13.46 -8.10 5.23
CA LEU A 42 12.88 -8.97 4.21
C LEU A 42 13.97 -9.36 3.19
N SER A 43 14.67 -10.46 3.46
CA SER A 43 15.49 -11.16 2.47
C SER A 43 14.71 -11.33 1.16
N GLU A 44 15.39 -11.21 0.02
CA GLU A 44 14.79 -11.41 -1.30
C GLU A 44 14.05 -12.76 -1.41
N GLU A 45 14.50 -13.78 -0.67
CA GLU A 45 13.84 -15.07 -0.57
C GLU A 45 12.48 -15.00 0.13
N GLU A 46 12.38 -14.21 1.20
CA GLU A 46 11.15 -14.01 1.97
C GLU A 46 10.15 -13.16 1.16
N LYS A 47 10.64 -12.16 0.41
CA LYS A 47 9.84 -11.41 -0.58
C LYS A 47 9.32 -12.34 -1.67
N ALA A 48 10.18 -13.17 -2.25
CA ALA A 48 9.80 -14.14 -3.28
C ALA A 48 8.76 -15.14 -2.75
N ARG A 49 8.91 -15.61 -1.50
CA ARG A 49 7.94 -16.49 -0.84
C ARG A 49 6.57 -15.84 -0.67
N ARG A 50 6.51 -14.58 -0.24
CA ARG A 50 5.25 -13.83 -0.10
C ARG A 50 4.57 -13.60 -1.45
N VAL A 51 5.34 -13.24 -2.49
CA VAL A 51 4.82 -13.10 -3.86
C VAL A 51 4.28 -14.43 -4.38
N ALA A 52 5.01 -15.53 -4.16
CA ALA A 52 4.56 -16.87 -4.56
C ALA A 52 3.27 -17.30 -3.81
N ALA A 53 3.12 -16.93 -2.53
CA ALA A 53 1.91 -17.19 -1.78
C ALA A 53 0.73 -16.35 -2.29
N ALA A 54 0.94 -15.08 -2.60
CA ALA A 54 -0.07 -14.20 -3.19
C ALA A 54 -0.53 -14.70 -4.57
N ARG A 55 0.40 -15.10 -5.44
CA ARG A 55 0.10 -15.68 -6.76
C ARG A 55 -0.75 -16.94 -6.65
N ARG A 56 -0.46 -17.83 -5.68
CA ARG A 56 -1.26 -19.04 -5.42
C ARG A 56 -2.70 -18.71 -5.02
N LYS A 57 -2.90 -17.72 -4.16
CA LYS A 57 -4.25 -17.26 -3.77
C LYS A 57 -5.02 -16.67 -4.95
N LEU A 58 -4.34 -15.87 -5.78
CA LEU A 58 -4.94 -15.28 -6.97
C LEU A 58 -5.35 -16.36 -7.99
N ALA A 59 -4.49 -17.35 -8.24
CA ALA A 59 -4.80 -18.47 -9.12
C ALA A 59 -6.01 -19.28 -8.62
N ALA A 60 -6.14 -19.49 -7.31
CA ALA A 60 -7.30 -20.14 -6.72
C ALA A 60 -8.59 -19.32 -6.91
N LEU A 61 -8.52 -17.99 -6.78
CA LEU A 61 -9.64 -17.10 -7.07
C LEU A 61 -10.03 -17.14 -8.56
N HIS A 62 -9.05 -17.04 -9.45
CA HIS A 62 -9.30 -17.12 -10.90
C HIS A 62 -9.99 -18.43 -11.27
N LYS A 63 -9.52 -19.55 -10.73
CA LYS A 63 -10.16 -20.85 -10.94
C LYS A 63 -11.56 -20.93 -10.34
N LYS A 64 -11.78 -20.36 -9.15
CA LYS A 64 -13.08 -20.41 -8.46
C LYS A 64 -14.16 -19.61 -9.20
N TYR A 65 -13.78 -18.48 -9.78
CA TYR A 65 -14.71 -17.54 -10.42
C TYR A 65 -14.61 -17.55 -11.95
N ASP A 66 -13.89 -18.51 -12.53
CA ASP A 66 -13.61 -18.64 -13.96
C ASP A 66 -13.13 -17.33 -14.60
N ILE A 67 -12.28 -16.60 -13.88
CA ILE A 67 -11.75 -15.30 -14.32
C ILE A 67 -10.64 -15.56 -15.33
N VAL A 68 -10.86 -15.13 -16.57
CA VAL A 68 -9.84 -15.09 -17.60
C VAL A 68 -8.97 -13.85 -17.37
N PRO A 69 -7.65 -14.00 -17.15
CA PRO A 69 -6.77 -12.86 -17.03
C PRO A 69 -6.74 -12.09 -18.35
N THR A 70 -7.11 -10.82 -18.31
CA THR A 70 -7.02 -9.93 -19.46
C THR A 70 -5.61 -9.34 -19.53
N ASN A 71 -5.01 -9.38 -20.72
CA ASN A 71 -3.72 -8.73 -20.99
C ASN A 71 -3.86 -7.26 -21.42
N HIS A 72 -5.11 -6.79 -21.56
CA HIS A 72 -5.45 -5.41 -21.85
C HIS A 72 -5.37 -4.57 -20.58
N VAL A 73 -4.54 -3.53 -20.60
CA VAL A 73 -4.52 -2.53 -19.56
C VAL A 73 -5.50 -1.45 -20.00
N MET A 74 -6.65 -1.38 -19.35
CA MET A 74 -7.64 -0.35 -19.65
C MET A 74 -7.07 1.03 -19.35
N THR A 75 -7.19 1.93 -20.31
CA THR A 75 -6.95 3.36 -20.12
C THR A 75 -8.00 3.95 -19.19
N LYS A 76 -7.72 5.15 -18.65
CA LYS A 76 -8.68 5.84 -17.79
C LYS A 76 -10.04 6.04 -18.47
N GLN A 77 -10.03 6.42 -19.75
CA GLN A 77 -11.26 6.64 -20.53
C GLN A 77 -12.08 5.35 -20.69
N GLU A 78 -11.42 4.21 -20.93
CA GLU A 78 -12.10 2.92 -21.02
C GLU A 78 -12.68 2.45 -19.67
N MET A 79 -11.99 2.74 -18.56
CA MET A 79 -12.51 2.44 -17.22
C MET A 79 -13.71 3.32 -16.89
N ASP A 80 -13.62 4.60 -17.22
CA ASP A 80 -14.68 5.58 -17.05
C ASP A 80 -15.91 5.12 -17.87
N GLU A 81 -15.76 4.78 -19.16
CA GLU A 81 -16.83 4.27 -20.02
C GLU A 81 -17.44 2.95 -19.51
N ALA A 82 -16.61 1.99 -19.05
CA ALA A 82 -17.08 0.71 -18.51
C ALA A 82 -17.90 0.85 -17.21
N ILE A 83 -17.69 1.93 -16.46
CA ILE A 83 -18.44 2.27 -15.23
C ILE A 83 -19.61 3.24 -15.56
N GLY A 84 -19.68 3.77 -16.79
CA GLY A 84 -20.73 4.68 -17.27
C GLY A 84 -20.42 6.17 -17.08
N TYR A 85 -19.16 6.54 -16.90
CA TYR A 85 -18.69 7.92 -16.92
C TYR A 85 -18.33 8.34 -18.35
N ASP A 86 -19.01 9.36 -18.87
CA ASP A 86 -18.66 10.00 -20.14
C ASP A 86 -17.73 11.22 -19.94
N GLU A 87 -17.28 11.83 -21.05
CA GLU A 87 -16.41 13.01 -21.05
C GLU A 87 -17.07 14.26 -20.43
N ASN A 88 -18.39 14.25 -20.28
CA ASN A 88 -19.16 15.35 -19.70
C ASN A 88 -19.41 15.16 -18.19
N GLY A 89 -19.01 14.02 -17.64
CA GLY A 89 -19.14 13.68 -16.25
C GLY A 89 -20.58 13.79 -15.80
N PHE A 90 -21.41 12.77 -16.04
CA PHE A 90 -22.31 12.17 -15.05
C PHE A 90 -23.19 11.08 -15.68
N TRP A 91 -23.94 10.41 -14.79
CA TRP A 91 -25.36 10.10 -15.02
C TRP A 91 -26.16 11.24 -15.67
#